data_AF-A0A2B8BPD3-F1
#
_entry.id   AF-A0A2B8BPD3-F1
#
_cell.length_a   1.000
_cell.length_b   1.000
_cell.length_c   1.000
_cell.angle_alpha   90.00
_cell.angle_beta   90.00
_cell.angle_gamma   90.00
#
_symmetry.space_group_name_H-M   'P 1'
#
loop_
_entity.id
_entity.type
_entity.pdbx_description
1 polymer ?
#
loop_
_entity_poly.entity_id
_entity_poly.type
_entity_poly.pdbx_seq_one_letter_code
_entity_poly.pdbx_strand_id
1 'polypeptide(L)'
;MRHHQSGNLAAAARIYRRILEITPEQSDALHLLGLVARRAGQGGAALRLMIRALRIDPAIAEARLNLGNLLRDQGHAAGAAAAYRNAIALRPDFTAAYENVGGLLRGLSRPADARDAYRRAIRLSPAGSEGHAGLGNVLQEGDDLQDAVASYARAIAIDPAHMAVCNNLGIALRSLDKTGAGAEAATAWHRRAVALDPYFAAGYSSLGLALQELGRLEDAAHAHARAVAVDPGFAGGYANHGNARLNQNRLDEAVTGFRRAVAIDPAGPDARRNLGMALLVGGRFEEGWREYEWRLRCKDAPAQAAMPKPRWTGEPPDGRRILLHGEQGLGDSLQFCRYVPLVAARGGRVILGVPAPLKRVLAGLPGVERVVSGQLGTDDFDLHLPMLSLGEVFGTQMDTIPHRVPYLSAEPDLVARWGERLKGPAKDGG
;
A
#
# COMPACT_ATOMS: atom_id res chain seq x y z
N MET A 1 35.30 -26.84 0.83
CA MET A 1 34.27 -26.43 1.81
C MET A 1 34.70 -25.27 2.70
N ARG A 2 35.89 -25.29 3.36
CA ARG A 2 36.34 -24.21 4.27
C ARG A 2 36.28 -22.78 3.68
N HIS A 3 36.78 -22.54 2.46
CA HIS A 3 36.71 -21.20 1.84
C HIS A 3 35.30 -20.75 1.46
N HIS A 4 34.39 -21.67 1.15
CA HIS A 4 32.99 -21.38 0.86
C HIS A 4 32.25 -20.96 2.13
N GLN A 5 32.50 -21.68 3.23
CA GLN A 5 31.94 -21.39 4.55
C GLN A 5 32.49 -20.09 5.15
N SER A 6 33.75 -19.74 4.86
CA SER A 6 34.38 -18.49 5.32
C SER A 6 34.08 -17.26 4.45
N GLY A 7 33.13 -17.35 3.51
CA GLY A 7 32.73 -16.22 2.65
C GLY A 7 33.71 -15.82 1.55
N ASN A 8 34.86 -16.51 1.39
CA ASN A 8 35.81 -16.24 0.31
C ASN A 8 35.37 -16.94 -0.99
N LEU A 9 34.30 -16.40 -1.59
CA LEU A 9 33.63 -16.97 -2.75
C LEU A 9 34.53 -17.01 -4.00
N ALA A 10 35.41 -16.03 -4.17
CA ALA A 10 36.35 -15.99 -5.30
C ALA A 10 37.39 -17.12 -5.23
N ALA A 11 37.94 -17.39 -4.04
CA ALA A 11 38.84 -18.53 -3.83
C ALA A 11 38.09 -19.86 -3.98
N ALA A 12 36.88 -19.98 -3.43
CA ALA A 12 36.05 -21.17 -3.57
C ALA A 12 35.74 -21.49 -5.04
N ALA A 13 35.34 -20.49 -5.84
CA ALA A 13 35.06 -20.66 -7.26
C ALA A 13 36.28 -21.15 -8.05
N ARG A 14 37.49 -20.66 -7.72
CA ARG A 14 38.74 -21.09 -8.36
C ARG A 14 39.01 -22.57 -8.09
N ILE A 15 38.81 -23.01 -6.86
CA ILE A 15 38.97 -24.42 -6.47
C ILE A 15 37.95 -25.30 -7.18
N TYR A 16 36.68 -24.92 -7.22
CA TYR A 16 35.66 -25.70 -7.94
C TYR A 16 35.95 -25.79 -9.43
N ARG A 17 36.41 -24.71 -10.07
CA ARG A 17 36.85 -24.73 -11.47
C ARG A 17 38.01 -25.68 -11.69
N ARG A 18 39.01 -25.69 -10.80
CA ARG A 18 40.14 -26.62 -10.89
C ARG A 18 39.72 -28.09 -10.73
N ILE A 19 38.74 -28.37 -9.85
CA ILE A 19 38.14 -29.71 -9.75
C ILE A 19 37.48 -30.11 -11.07
N LEU A 20 36.76 -29.18 -11.71
CA LEU A 20 36.08 -29.43 -12.99
C LEU A 20 37.02 -29.53 -14.19
N GLU A 21 38.24 -29.00 -14.12
CA GLU A 21 39.29 -29.23 -15.11
C GLU A 21 39.81 -30.67 -15.08
N ILE A 22 39.88 -31.27 -13.89
CA ILE A 22 40.36 -32.65 -13.68
C ILE A 22 39.22 -33.65 -13.84
N THR A 23 38.03 -33.31 -13.34
CA THR A 23 36.83 -34.15 -13.35
C THR A 23 35.63 -33.31 -13.80
N PRO A 24 35.40 -33.19 -15.12
CA PRO A 24 34.35 -32.33 -15.68
C PRO A 24 32.92 -32.69 -15.25
N GLU A 25 32.71 -33.93 -14.82
CA GLU A 25 31.41 -34.47 -14.41
C GLU A 25 31.30 -34.65 -12.89
N GLN A 26 32.02 -33.83 -12.11
CA GLN A 26 31.88 -33.81 -10.65
C GLN A 26 30.65 -32.97 -10.26
N SER A 27 29.56 -33.63 -9.83
CA SER A 27 28.25 -33.01 -9.56
C SER A 27 28.28 -31.98 -8.41
N ASP A 28 28.97 -32.26 -7.30
CA ASP A 28 29.09 -31.35 -6.15
C ASP A 28 29.79 -30.04 -6.49
N ALA A 29 30.85 -30.08 -7.29
CA ALA A 29 31.64 -28.94 -7.72
C ALA A 29 30.83 -28.08 -8.68
N LEU A 30 30.03 -28.70 -9.56
CA LEU A 30 29.06 -27.99 -10.40
C LEU A 30 27.98 -27.31 -9.54
N HIS A 31 27.40 -28.01 -8.57
CA HIS A 31 26.39 -27.46 -7.65
C HIS A 31 26.95 -26.28 -6.85
N LEU A 32 28.10 -26.47 -6.20
CA LEU A 32 28.75 -25.45 -5.36
C LEU A 32 29.23 -24.24 -6.18
N LEU A 33 29.74 -24.46 -7.40
CA LEU A 33 30.07 -23.36 -8.31
C LEU A 33 28.81 -22.60 -8.75
N GLY A 34 27.69 -23.30 -8.94
CA GLY A 34 26.39 -22.70 -9.22
C GLY A 34 25.90 -21.79 -8.09
N LEU A 35 26.09 -22.20 -6.82
CA LEU A 35 25.79 -21.36 -5.66
C LEU A 35 26.66 -20.10 -5.62
N VAL A 36 27.95 -20.21 -5.94
CA VAL A 36 28.84 -19.06 -6.01
C VAL A 36 28.42 -18.11 -7.13
N ALA A 37 28.09 -18.64 -8.32
CA ALA A 37 27.60 -17.84 -9.44
C ALA A 37 26.30 -17.09 -9.08
N ARG A 38 25.36 -17.73 -8.37
CA ARG A 38 24.13 -17.09 -7.89
C ARG A 38 24.45 -15.91 -6.96
N ARG A 39 25.33 -16.10 -5.99
CA ARG A 39 25.75 -15.02 -5.05
C ARG A 39 26.45 -13.86 -5.77
N ALA A 40 27.10 -14.13 -6.90
CA ALA A 40 27.72 -13.11 -7.74
C ALA A 40 26.74 -12.43 -8.72
N GLY A 41 25.42 -12.68 -8.63
CA GLY A 41 24.41 -12.14 -9.54
C GLY A 41 24.39 -12.79 -10.93
N GLN A 42 25.15 -13.86 -11.15
CA GLN A 42 25.26 -14.55 -12.45
C GLN A 42 24.19 -15.63 -12.58
N GLY A 43 22.91 -15.24 -12.50
CA GLY A 43 21.76 -16.17 -12.44
C GLY A 43 21.70 -17.18 -13.60
N GLY A 44 21.99 -16.74 -14.83
CA GLY A 44 22.03 -17.63 -16.00
C GLY A 44 23.14 -18.67 -15.94
N ALA A 45 24.32 -18.32 -15.41
CA ALA A 45 25.42 -19.27 -15.21
C ALA A 45 25.10 -20.26 -14.08
N ALA A 46 24.54 -19.75 -12.98
CA ALA A 46 24.09 -20.57 -11.85
C ALA A 46 23.07 -21.64 -12.29
N LEU A 47 22.10 -21.26 -13.13
CA LEU A 47 21.09 -22.16 -13.66
C LEU A 47 21.72 -23.29 -14.50
N ARG A 48 22.61 -22.94 -15.44
CA ARG A 48 23.30 -23.94 -16.29
C ARG A 48 24.12 -24.93 -15.47
N LEU A 49 24.85 -24.44 -14.48
CA LEU A 49 25.66 -25.28 -13.57
C LEU A 49 24.77 -26.22 -12.76
N MET A 50 23.64 -25.72 -12.25
CA MET A 50 22.68 -26.52 -11.48
C MET A 50 22.02 -27.62 -12.32
N ILE A 51 21.61 -27.30 -13.55
CA ILE A 51 21.04 -28.28 -14.49
C ILE A 51 22.07 -29.35 -14.83
N ARG A 52 23.33 -28.97 -15.06
CA ARG A 52 24.41 -29.93 -15.36
C ARG A 52 24.68 -30.84 -14.16
N ALA A 53 24.75 -30.29 -12.95
CA ALA A 53 24.91 -31.08 -11.72
C ALA A 53 23.80 -32.12 -11.58
N LEU A 54 22.54 -31.71 -11.80
CA LEU A 54 21.36 -32.58 -11.68
C LEU A 54 21.21 -33.60 -12.81
N ARG A 55 21.84 -33.37 -13.97
CA ARG A 55 21.91 -34.35 -15.05
C ARG A 55 22.86 -35.50 -14.71
N ILE A 56 23.96 -35.17 -14.05
CA ILE A 56 24.97 -36.15 -13.61
C ILE A 56 24.46 -36.91 -12.39
N ASP A 57 23.95 -36.18 -11.40
CA ASP A 57 23.39 -36.77 -10.18
C ASP A 57 21.97 -36.22 -9.92
N PRO A 58 20.95 -36.98 -10.35
CA PRO A 58 19.57 -36.67 -10.06
C PRO A 58 19.15 -36.98 -8.62
N ALA A 59 20.00 -37.30 -7.66
CA ALA A 59 19.60 -37.55 -6.27
C ALA A 59 19.92 -36.40 -5.30
N ILE A 60 20.53 -35.31 -5.78
CA ILE A 60 20.92 -34.17 -4.93
C ILE A 60 19.69 -33.29 -4.62
N ALA A 61 19.13 -33.44 -3.42
CA ALA A 61 17.98 -32.67 -2.96
C ALA A 61 18.30 -31.16 -2.82
N GLU A 62 19.48 -30.81 -2.32
CA GLU A 62 19.95 -29.43 -2.18
C GLU A 62 20.06 -28.73 -3.53
N ALA A 63 20.58 -29.42 -4.56
CA ALA A 63 20.67 -28.86 -5.90
C ALA A 63 19.29 -28.60 -6.50
N ARG A 64 18.29 -29.46 -6.23
CA ARG A 64 16.90 -29.22 -6.63
C ARG A 64 16.26 -28.04 -5.90
N LEU A 65 16.46 -27.93 -4.59
CA LEU A 65 16.00 -26.78 -3.82
C LEU A 65 16.56 -25.49 -4.41
N ASN A 66 17.87 -25.47 -4.68
CA ASN A 66 18.54 -24.29 -5.22
C ASN A 66 18.16 -24.00 -6.67
N LEU A 67 17.89 -25.02 -7.49
CA LEU A 67 17.27 -24.85 -8.80
C LEU A 67 15.90 -24.18 -8.67
N GLY A 68 15.06 -24.62 -7.73
CA GLY A 68 13.77 -24.01 -7.48
C GLY A 68 13.87 -22.55 -7.09
N ASN A 69 14.82 -22.20 -6.22
CA ASN A 69 15.11 -20.81 -5.85
C ASN A 69 15.49 -19.97 -7.07
N LEU A 70 16.40 -20.47 -7.92
CA LEU A 70 16.81 -19.78 -9.15
C LEU A 70 15.65 -19.56 -10.12
N LEU A 71 14.78 -20.57 -10.29
CA LEU A 71 13.61 -20.47 -11.15
C LEU A 71 12.59 -19.47 -10.60
N ARG A 72 12.37 -19.46 -9.28
CA ARG A 72 11.51 -18.46 -8.61
C ARG A 72 12.06 -17.05 -8.82
N ASP A 73 13.36 -16.85 -8.59
CA ASP A 73 14.02 -15.56 -8.75
C ASP A 73 13.94 -15.04 -10.21
N GLN A 74 13.72 -15.93 -11.19
CA GLN A 74 13.48 -15.62 -12.61
C GLN A 74 11.99 -15.53 -13.02
N GLY A 75 11.06 -15.65 -12.06
CA GLY A 75 9.62 -15.62 -12.33
C GLY A 75 9.02 -16.93 -12.88
N HIS A 76 9.81 -18.00 -12.99
CA HIS A 76 9.36 -19.31 -13.47
C HIS A 76 8.73 -20.15 -12.34
N ALA A 77 7.56 -19.70 -11.86
CA ALA A 77 6.88 -20.28 -10.70
C ALA A 77 6.55 -21.77 -10.82
N ALA A 78 6.07 -22.23 -11.98
CA ALA A 78 5.73 -23.64 -12.20
C ALA A 78 6.98 -24.55 -12.12
N GLY A 79 8.09 -24.09 -12.70
CA GLY A 79 9.38 -24.77 -12.63
C GLY A 79 9.93 -24.80 -11.20
N ALA A 80 9.82 -23.70 -10.47
CA ALA A 80 10.21 -23.63 -9.06
C ALA A 80 9.42 -24.64 -8.20
N ALA A 81 8.09 -24.67 -8.35
CA ALA A 81 7.23 -25.61 -7.64
C ALA A 81 7.57 -27.08 -7.97
N ALA A 82 7.90 -27.40 -9.22
CA ALA A 82 8.33 -28.74 -9.61
C ALA A 82 9.68 -29.12 -8.98
N ALA A 83 10.64 -28.19 -8.99
CA ALA A 83 11.95 -28.42 -8.38
C ALA A 83 11.85 -28.65 -6.86
N TYR A 84 11.03 -27.86 -6.15
CA TYR A 84 10.79 -28.07 -4.72
C TYR A 84 10.08 -29.39 -4.42
N ARG A 85 9.05 -29.75 -5.19
CA ARG A 85 8.38 -31.06 -5.04
C ARG A 85 9.35 -32.22 -5.22
N ASN A 86 10.25 -32.12 -6.20
CA ASN A 86 11.28 -33.13 -6.40
C ASN A 86 12.30 -33.17 -5.25
N ALA A 87 12.66 -32.02 -4.66
CA ALA A 87 13.51 -31.98 -3.48
C ALA A 87 12.85 -32.66 -2.27
N ILE A 88 11.55 -32.42 -2.07
CA ILE A 88 10.74 -33.06 -1.02
C ILE A 88 10.58 -34.56 -1.27
N ALA A 89 10.40 -34.99 -2.53
CA ALA A 89 10.28 -36.41 -2.88
C ALA A 89 11.57 -37.18 -2.56
N LEU A 90 12.74 -36.56 -2.76
CA LEU A 90 14.03 -37.16 -2.40
C LEU A 90 14.29 -37.11 -0.89
N ARG A 91 13.81 -36.06 -0.22
CA ARG A 91 14.02 -35.85 1.20
C ARG A 91 12.73 -35.29 1.86
N PRO A 92 11.83 -36.15 2.34
CA PRO A 92 10.53 -35.75 2.91
C PRO A 92 10.60 -34.95 4.22
N ASP A 93 11.76 -34.94 4.88
CA ASP A 93 12.08 -34.17 6.08
C ASP A 93 12.87 -32.89 5.78
N PHE A 94 12.94 -32.47 4.51
CA PHE A 94 13.69 -31.28 4.12
C PHE A 94 12.95 -29.97 4.45
N THR A 95 13.10 -29.48 5.68
CA THR A 95 12.45 -28.25 6.21
C THR A 95 12.55 -27.07 5.24
N ALA A 96 13.77 -26.78 4.75
CA ALA A 96 14.01 -25.65 3.83
C ALA A 96 13.21 -25.75 2.52
N ALA A 97 12.85 -26.96 2.05
CA ALA A 97 12.01 -27.12 0.89
C ALA A 97 10.57 -26.71 1.15
N TYR A 98 10.02 -27.04 2.32
CA TYR A 98 8.69 -26.61 2.73
C TYR A 98 8.62 -25.10 2.97
N GLU A 99 9.64 -24.48 3.56
CA GLU A 99 9.74 -23.03 3.72
C GLU A 99 9.73 -22.32 2.35
N ASN A 100 10.52 -22.80 1.40
CA ASN A 100 10.57 -22.22 0.05
C ASN A 100 9.27 -22.45 -0.75
N VAL A 101 8.58 -23.58 -0.55
CA VAL A 101 7.23 -23.81 -1.09
C VAL A 101 6.23 -22.83 -0.50
N GLY A 102 6.25 -22.61 0.83
CA GLY A 102 5.42 -21.62 1.49
C GLY A 102 5.62 -20.22 0.95
N GLY A 103 6.88 -19.80 0.76
CA GLY A 103 7.23 -18.50 0.19
C GLY A 103 6.76 -18.34 -1.26
N LEU A 104 6.92 -19.38 -2.08
CA LEU A 104 6.43 -19.38 -3.46
C LEU A 104 4.90 -19.29 -3.52
N LEU A 105 4.19 -20.09 -2.74
CA LEU A 105 2.72 -20.13 -2.72
C LEU A 105 2.11 -18.82 -2.22
N ARG A 106 2.74 -18.20 -1.21
CA ARG A 106 2.39 -16.85 -0.75
C ARG A 106 2.51 -15.83 -1.89
N GLY A 107 3.63 -15.83 -2.62
CA GLY A 107 3.83 -14.93 -3.77
C GLY A 107 2.88 -15.19 -4.95
N LEU A 108 2.28 -16.38 -5.01
CA LEU A 108 1.24 -16.74 -6.00
C LEU A 108 -0.20 -16.49 -5.49
N SER A 109 -0.36 -15.77 -4.37
CA SER A 109 -1.66 -15.50 -3.75
C SER A 109 -2.45 -16.77 -3.41
N ARG A 110 -1.74 -17.83 -2.97
CA ARG A 110 -2.33 -19.10 -2.48
C ARG A 110 -2.09 -19.26 -0.97
N PRO A 111 -2.73 -18.43 -0.12
CA PRO A 111 -2.40 -18.33 1.30
C PRO A 111 -2.69 -19.61 2.08
N ALA A 112 -3.76 -20.35 1.75
CA ALA A 112 -4.08 -21.61 2.44
C ALA A 112 -2.96 -22.64 2.26
N ASP A 113 -2.52 -22.87 1.02
CA ASP A 113 -1.44 -23.82 0.72
C ASP A 113 -0.10 -23.36 1.33
N ALA A 114 0.15 -22.04 1.35
CA ALA A 114 1.33 -21.48 1.99
C ALA A 114 1.36 -21.75 3.50
N ARG A 115 0.22 -21.58 4.20
CA ARG A 115 0.08 -21.90 5.62
C ARG A 115 0.40 -23.37 5.89
N ASP A 116 -0.11 -24.28 5.05
CA ASP A 116 0.14 -25.72 5.23
C ASP A 116 1.60 -26.09 5.03
N ALA A 117 2.27 -25.49 4.05
CA ALA A 117 3.70 -25.67 3.82
C ALA A 117 4.53 -25.18 5.03
N TYR A 118 4.26 -23.97 5.54
CA TYR A 118 4.97 -23.47 6.73
C TYR A 118 4.67 -24.28 7.99
N ARG A 119 3.42 -24.72 8.20
CA ARG A 119 3.07 -25.63 9.31
C ARG A 119 3.83 -26.95 9.20
N ARG A 120 4.04 -27.47 8.00
CA ARG A 120 4.87 -28.66 7.79
C ARG A 120 6.34 -28.39 8.11
N ALA A 121 6.89 -27.25 7.68
CA ALA A 121 8.25 -26.84 8.05
C ALA A 121 8.43 -26.73 9.57
N ILE A 122 7.48 -26.09 10.27
CA ILE A 122 7.49 -25.95 11.74
C ILE A 122 7.42 -27.31 12.43
N ARG A 123 6.62 -28.27 11.93
CA ARG A 123 6.59 -29.63 12.50
C ARG A 123 7.91 -30.37 12.36
N LEU A 124 8.62 -30.16 11.25
CA LEU A 124 9.93 -30.77 11.00
C LEU A 124 11.06 -30.08 11.78
N SER A 125 10.96 -28.77 11.99
CA SER A 125 11.92 -27.99 12.77
C SER A 125 11.22 -26.97 13.68
N PRO A 126 10.74 -27.38 14.87
CA PRO A 126 10.05 -26.48 15.78
C PRO A 126 10.92 -25.33 16.32
N ALA A 127 12.24 -25.52 16.28
CA ALA A 127 13.26 -24.56 16.67
C ALA A 127 13.85 -23.79 15.48
N GLY A 128 13.26 -23.88 14.28
CA GLY A 128 13.63 -23.06 13.13
C GLY A 128 12.82 -21.76 13.10
N SER A 129 13.49 -20.61 12.98
CA SER A 129 12.82 -19.30 12.98
C SER A 129 12.01 -19.05 11.70
N GLU A 130 12.54 -19.46 10.54
CA GLU A 130 11.97 -19.13 9.23
C GLU A 130 10.57 -19.71 8.99
N GLY A 131 10.30 -20.93 9.44
CA GLY A 131 8.96 -21.50 9.39
C GLY A 131 7.91 -20.65 10.15
N HIS A 132 8.25 -20.16 11.34
CA HIS A 132 7.38 -19.28 12.13
C HIS A 132 7.25 -17.89 11.53
N ALA A 133 8.36 -17.32 11.04
CA ALA A 133 8.37 -16.03 10.36
C ALA A 133 7.50 -16.04 9.09
N GLY A 134 7.67 -17.08 8.27
CA GLY A 134 6.89 -17.31 7.06
C GLY A 134 5.40 -17.50 7.35
N LEU A 135 5.05 -18.27 8.37
CA LEU A 135 3.66 -18.42 8.81
C LEU A 135 3.06 -17.08 9.27
N GLY A 136 3.79 -16.31 10.06
CA GLY A 136 3.38 -14.97 10.50
C GLY A 136 3.07 -14.03 9.34
N ASN A 137 3.90 -14.03 8.30
CA ASN A 137 3.67 -13.23 7.08
C ASN A 137 2.34 -13.58 6.40
N VAL A 138 2.03 -14.87 6.24
CA VAL A 138 0.79 -15.32 5.56
C VAL A 138 -0.45 -15.08 6.43
N LEU A 139 -0.31 -15.13 7.75
CA LEU A 139 -1.40 -14.80 8.68
C LEU A 139 -1.70 -13.31 8.65
N GLN A 140 -0.67 -12.47 8.68
CA GLN A 140 -0.82 -11.01 8.60
C GLN A 140 -1.49 -10.56 7.29
N GLU A 141 -1.13 -11.17 6.16
CA GLU A 141 -1.78 -10.89 4.86
C GLU A 141 -3.25 -11.32 4.82
N GLY A 142 -3.62 -12.32 5.61
CA GLY A 142 -5.00 -12.77 5.78
C GLY A 142 -5.76 -12.03 6.87
N ASP A 143 -5.19 -10.99 7.47
CA ASP A 143 -5.74 -10.22 8.60
C ASP A 143 -5.96 -11.05 9.89
N ASP A 144 -5.32 -12.21 10.00
CA ASP A 144 -5.30 -13.06 11.21
C ASP A 144 -4.23 -12.53 12.19
N LEU A 145 -4.41 -11.28 12.64
CA LEU A 145 -3.35 -10.49 13.30
C LEU A 145 -2.87 -11.08 14.64
N GLN A 146 -3.76 -11.70 15.41
CA GLN A 146 -3.39 -12.34 16.70
C GLN A 146 -2.42 -13.51 16.49
N ASP A 147 -2.74 -14.39 15.53
CA ASP A 147 -1.91 -15.54 15.21
C ASP A 147 -0.60 -15.11 14.52
N ALA A 148 -0.64 -14.03 13.74
CA ALA A 148 0.56 -13.45 13.14
C ALA A 148 1.55 -12.96 14.23
N VAL A 149 1.06 -12.19 15.21
CA VAL A 149 1.84 -11.74 16.36
C VAL A 149 2.45 -12.92 17.13
N ALA A 150 1.66 -13.96 17.41
CA ALA A 150 2.14 -15.16 18.09
C ALA A 150 3.25 -15.88 17.29
N SER A 151 3.08 -15.99 15.97
CA SER A 151 4.07 -16.63 15.08
C SER A 151 5.38 -15.84 15.03
N TYR A 152 5.31 -14.51 14.88
CA TYR A 152 6.51 -13.67 14.90
C TYR A 152 7.20 -13.66 16.27
N ALA A 153 6.44 -13.64 17.37
CA ALA A 153 7.00 -13.74 18.71
C ALA A 153 7.78 -15.05 18.89
N ARG A 154 7.27 -16.15 18.33
CA ARG A 154 7.99 -17.43 18.35
C ARG A 154 9.26 -17.41 17.50
N ALA A 155 9.21 -16.82 16.31
CA ALA A 155 10.37 -16.62 15.45
C ALA A 155 11.47 -15.79 16.14
N ILE A 156 11.10 -14.69 16.82
CA ILE A 156 12.05 -13.83 17.57
C ILE A 156 12.61 -14.54 18.81
N ALA A 157 11.82 -15.37 19.48
CA ALA A 157 12.32 -16.16 20.61
C ALA A 157 13.40 -17.17 20.19
N ILE A 158 13.36 -17.62 18.92
CA ILE A 158 14.36 -18.53 18.32
C ILE A 158 15.56 -17.74 17.80
N ASP A 159 15.31 -16.68 17.03
CA ASP A 159 16.34 -15.78 16.49
C ASP A 159 16.04 -14.32 16.87
N PRO A 160 16.61 -13.85 18.00
CA PRO A 160 16.41 -12.49 18.46
C PRO A 160 17.04 -11.41 17.57
N ALA A 161 17.90 -11.80 16.62
CA ALA A 161 18.59 -10.91 15.68
C ALA A 161 17.88 -10.81 14.33
N HIS A 162 16.73 -11.48 14.15
CA HIS A 162 15.96 -11.43 12.92
C HIS A 162 15.27 -10.06 12.73
N MET A 163 15.99 -9.13 12.09
CA MET A 163 15.56 -7.75 11.88
C MET A 163 14.18 -7.64 11.19
N ALA A 164 13.96 -8.36 10.09
CA ALA A 164 12.70 -8.27 9.34
C ALA A 164 11.49 -8.75 10.17
N VAL A 165 11.66 -9.78 11.00
CA VAL A 165 10.60 -10.27 11.89
C VAL A 165 10.32 -9.28 13.01
N CYS A 166 11.34 -8.61 13.57
CA CYS A 166 11.13 -7.51 14.52
C CYS A 166 10.24 -6.42 13.91
N ASN A 167 10.54 -6.02 12.67
CA ASN A 167 9.74 -5.02 11.98
C ASN A 167 8.30 -5.50 11.70
N ASN A 168 8.13 -6.73 11.22
CA ASN A 168 6.81 -7.28 10.90
C ASN A 168 5.96 -7.48 12.16
N LEU A 169 6.55 -7.88 13.28
CA LEU A 169 5.87 -7.92 14.58
C LEU A 169 5.35 -6.53 14.97
N GLY A 170 6.16 -5.49 14.81
CA GLY A 170 5.72 -4.11 15.06
C GLY A 170 4.55 -3.70 14.17
N ILE A 171 4.58 -4.05 12.87
CA ILE A 171 3.47 -3.80 11.94
C ILE A 171 2.19 -4.53 12.41
N ALA A 172 2.30 -5.82 12.75
CA ALA A 172 1.16 -6.62 13.18
C ALA A 172 0.55 -6.10 14.49
N LEU A 173 1.36 -5.70 15.46
CA LEU A 173 0.89 -5.12 16.73
C LEU A 173 0.11 -3.81 16.53
N ARG A 174 0.61 -2.93 15.66
CA ARG A 174 -0.05 -1.67 15.33
C ARG A 174 -1.39 -1.89 14.62
N SER A 175 -1.47 -2.89 13.75
CA SER A 175 -2.73 -3.25 13.09
C SER A 175 -3.73 -3.91 14.05
N LEU A 176 -3.24 -4.72 15.00
CA LEU A 176 -4.07 -5.48 15.94
C LEU A 176 -4.77 -4.57 16.96
N ASP A 177 -4.07 -3.54 17.44
CA ASP A 177 -4.59 -2.63 18.45
C ASP A 177 -4.50 -1.16 18.03
N LYS A 178 -5.67 -0.59 17.75
CA LYS A 178 -5.85 0.82 17.35
C LYS A 178 -6.02 1.76 18.55
N THR A 179 -5.94 1.26 19.79
CA THR A 179 -6.14 2.06 21.02
C THR A 179 -4.87 2.78 21.50
N GLY A 180 -3.76 2.71 20.74
CA GLY A 180 -2.49 3.38 21.00
C GLY A 180 -1.47 2.52 21.76
N ALA A 181 -1.89 1.55 22.58
CA ALA A 181 -0.97 0.63 23.24
C ALA A 181 -0.23 -0.27 22.22
N GLY A 182 -0.90 -0.68 21.15
CA GLY A 182 -0.30 -1.34 19.98
C GLY A 182 0.82 -0.51 19.33
N ALA A 183 0.65 0.81 19.22
CA ALA A 183 1.64 1.71 18.62
C ALA A 183 2.89 1.88 19.52
N GLU A 184 2.73 1.90 20.85
CA GLU A 184 3.86 1.93 21.79
C GLU A 184 4.69 0.64 21.70
N ALA A 185 4.02 -0.52 21.73
CA ALA A 185 4.69 -1.82 21.56
C ALA A 185 5.38 -1.93 20.19
N ALA A 186 4.71 -1.49 19.12
CA ALA A 186 5.28 -1.45 17.77
C ALA A 186 6.55 -0.60 17.70
N THR A 187 6.54 0.58 18.35
CA THR A 187 7.70 1.48 18.39
C THR A 187 8.94 0.79 18.97
N ALA A 188 8.79 0.00 20.05
CA ALA A 188 9.89 -0.75 20.63
C ALA A 188 10.50 -1.78 19.65
N TRP A 189 9.65 -2.49 18.92
CA TRP A 189 10.08 -3.48 17.93
C TRP A 189 10.71 -2.84 16.69
N HIS A 190 10.18 -1.72 16.20
CA HIS A 190 10.79 -0.98 15.10
C HIS A 190 12.15 -0.40 15.49
N ARG A 191 12.31 0.12 16.71
CA ARG A 191 13.62 0.57 17.24
C ARG A 191 14.62 -0.58 17.28
N ARG A 192 14.19 -1.78 17.71
CA ARG A 192 15.06 -2.96 17.68
C ARG A 192 15.47 -3.32 16.25
N ALA A 193 14.55 -3.28 15.29
CA ALA A 193 14.85 -3.59 13.88
C ALA A 193 15.93 -2.65 13.31
N VAL A 194 15.81 -1.34 13.51
CA VAL A 194 16.80 -0.36 13.02
C VAL A 194 18.11 -0.36 13.83
N ALA A 195 18.10 -0.87 15.06
CA ALA A 195 19.32 -1.09 15.83
C ALA A 195 20.10 -2.33 15.35
N LEU A 196 19.39 -3.37 14.89
CA LEU A 196 19.99 -4.55 14.26
C LEU A 196 20.57 -4.22 12.87
N ASP A 197 19.91 -3.35 12.12
CA ASP A 197 20.40 -2.84 10.84
C ASP A 197 20.11 -1.33 10.65
N PRO A 198 21.13 -0.46 10.88
CA PRO A 198 21.01 0.98 10.67
C PRO A 198 20.78 1.42 9.21
N TYR A 199 20.85 0.50 8.24
CA TYR A 199 20.57 0.77 6.82
C TYR A 199 19.19 0.23 6.38
N PHE A 200 18.33 -0.12 7.33
CA PHE A 200 16.98 -0.60 7.05
C PHE A 200 15.95 0.53 6.92
N ALA A 201 15.86 1.15 5.73
CA ALA A 201 14.97 2.27 5.44
C ALA A 201 13.49 2.00 5.78
N ALA A 202 12.97 0.82 5.45
CA ALA A 202 11.59 0.45 5.74
C ALA A 202 11.29 0.37 7.25
N GLY A 203 12.29 0.01 8.07
CA GLY A 203 12.18 0.00 9.53
C GLY A 203 12.05 1.41 10.10
N TYR A 204 12.84 2.36 9.60
CA TYR A 204 12.70 3.77 9.98
C TYR A 204 11.35 4.35 9.57
N SER A 205 10.84 4.02 8.39
CA SER A 205 9.51 4.46 7.98
C SER A 205 8.41 3.85 8.86
N SER A 206 8.53 2.58 9.23
CA SER A 206 7.55 1.92 10.12
C SER A 206 7.61 2.47 11.54
N LEU A 207 8.81 2.80 12.04
CA LEU A 207 9.01 3.53 13.29
C LEU A 207 8.32 4.91 13.24
N GLY A 208 8.49 5.66 12.16
CA GLY A 208 7.87 6.96 11.98
C GLY A 208 6.34 6.88 12.01
N LEU A 209 5.74 5.90 11.33
CA LEU A 209 4.28 5.70 11.35
C LEU A 209 3.76 5.41 12.77
N ALA A 210 4.41 4.51 13.52
CA ALA A 210 4.02 4.21 14.90
C ALA A 210 4.13 5.46 15.81
N LEU A 211 5.17 6.28 15.62
CA LEU A 211 5.33 7.54 16.37
C LEU A 211 4.27 8.59 16.02
N GLN A 212 3.79 8.63 14.77
CA GLN A 212 2.70 9.54 14.38
C GLN A 212 1.39 9.16 15.07
N GLU A 213 1.07 7.87 15.15
CA GLU A 213 -0.14 7.39 15.84
C GLU A 213 -0.11 7.73 17.35
N LEU A 214 1.08 7.79 17.95
CA LEU A 214 1.30 8.25 19.32
C LEU A 214 1.32 9.78 19.47
N GLY A 215 1.12 10.54 18.39
CA GLY A 215 1.19 12.00 18.39
C GLY A 215 2.61 12.59 18.55
N ARG A 216 3.66 11.76 18.49
CA ARG A 216 5.07 12.16 18.61
C ARG A 216 5.60 12.67 17.27
N LEU A 217 5.03 13.78 16.79
CA LEU A 217 5.22 14.27 15.42
C LEU A 217 6.68 14.58 15.07
N GLU A 218 7.46 15.17 15.97
CA GLU A 218 8.88 15.46 15.72
C GLU A 218 9.74 14.20 15.61
N ASP A 219 9.53 13.24 16.52
CA ASP A 219 10.25 11.96 16.46
C ASP A 219 9.89 11.19 15.18
N ALA A 220 8.62 11.24 14.78
CA ALA A 220 8.17 10.64 13.53
C ALA A 220 8.84 11.28 12.31
N ALA A 221 8.89 12.62 12.25
CA ALA A 221 9.54 13.33 11.16
C ALA A 221 11.05 13.01 11.10
N HIS A 222 11.70 12.85 12.25
CA HIS A 222 13.10 12.42 12.30
C HIS A 222 13.27 10.99 11.78
N ALA A 223 12.43 10.05 12.20
CA ALA A 223 12.47 8.66 11.73
C ALA A 223 12.26 8.59 10.21
N HIS A 224 11.28 9.30 9.65
CA HIS A 224 11.06 9.36 8.20
C HIS A 224 12.22 10.03 7.46
N ALA A 225 12.81 11.08 8.02
CA ALA A 225 14.00 11.72 7.44
C ALA A 225 15.19 10.74 7.39
N ARG A 226 15.36 9.87 8.41
CA ARG A 226 16.36 8.79 8.38
C ARG A 226 16.04 7.75 7.30
N ALA A 227 14.78 7.38 7.11
CA ALA A 227 14.38 6.43 6.07
C ALA A 227 14.83 6.89 4.67
N VAL A 228 14.57 8.16 4.31
CA VAL A 228 14.94 8.71 2.99
C VAL A 228 16.42 9.06 2.87
N ALA A 229 17.12 9.27 3.98
CA ALA A 229 18.57 9.42 3.98
C ALA A 229 19.30 8.09 3.75
N VAL A 230 18.75 6.99 4.27
CA VAL A 230 19.25 5.63 4.06
C VAL A 230 18.96 5.14 2.65
N ASP A 231 17.75 5.38 2.14
CA ASP A 231 17.37 5.06 0.77
C ASP A 231 16.76 6.28 0.05
N PRO A 232 17.56 7.04 -0.71
CA PRO A 232 17.10 8.19 -1.50
C PRO A 232 16.16 7.83 -2.67
N GLY A 233 15.96 6.53 -2.94
CA GLY A 233 15.01 5.98 -3.91
C GLY A 233 13.71 5.47 -3.26
N PHE A 234 13.51 5.66 -1.96
CA PHE A 234 12.33 5.15 -1.27
C PHE A 234 11.13 6.10 -1.38
N ALA A 235 10.33 5.97 -2.45
CA ALA A 235 9.14 6.81 -2.70
C ALA A 235 8.17 6.87 -1.50
N GLY A 236 7.85 5.70 -0.92
CA GLY A 236 6.97 5.61 0.25
C GLY A 236 7.54 6.33 1.48
N GLY A 237 8.86 6.32 1.67
CA GLY A 237 9.53 7.08 2.73
C GLY A 237 9.35 8.59 2.58
N TYR A 238 9.50 9.12 1.35
CA TYR A 238 9.26 10.54 1.07
C TYR A 238 7.80 10.94 1.25
N ALA A 239 6.85 10.10 0.85
CA ALA A 239 5.43 10.36 1.07
C ALA A 239 5.09 10.40 2.57
N ASN A 240 5.61 9.46 3.36
CA ASN A 240 5.40 9.45 4.81
C ASN A 240 6.08 10.64 5.50
N HIS A 241 7.29 11.01 5.07
CA HIS A 241 7.96 12.22 5.56
C HIS A 241 7.15 13.48 5.26
N GLY A 242 6.63 13.60 4.04
CA GLY A 242 5.77 14.71 3.63
C GLY A 242 4.51 14.83 4.48
N ASN A 243 3.83 13.70 4.75
CA ASN A 243 2.67 13.67 5.65
C ASN A 243 3.03 14.10 7.08
N ALA A 244 4.17 13.64 7.62
CA ALA A 244 4.62 14.07 8.94
C ALA A 244 4.89 15.58 8.99
N ARG A 245 5.51 16.15 7.94
CA ARG A 245 5.72 17.60 7.82
C ARG A 245 4.41 18.38 7.68
N LEU A 246 3.43 17.84 6.96
CA LEU A 246 2.10 18.45 6.85
C LEU A 246 1.40 18.51 8.20
N ASN A 247 1.46 17.44 9.01
CA ASN A 247 0.92 17.41 10.37
C ASN A 247 1.62 18.38 11.32
N GLN A 248 2.85 18.79 11.01
CA GLN A 248 3.59 19.85 11.72
C GLN A 248 3.32 21.25 11.16
N ASN A 249 2.36 21.40 10.24
CA ASN A 249 2.07 22.64 9.51
C ASN A 249 3.27 23.18 8.69
N ARG A 250 4.21 22.31 8.32
CA ARG A 250 5.40 22.63 7.49
C ARG A 250 5.11 22.33 6.02
N LEU A 251 4.22 23.13 5.46
CA LEU A 251 3.59 22.87 4.17
C LEU A 251 4.56 22.76 2.99
N ASP A 252 5.54 23.66 2.89
CA ASP A 252 6.47 23.66 1.75
C ASP A 252 7.43 22.46 1.78
N GLU A 253 7.80 21.99 2.98
CA GLU A 253 8.56 20.75 3.12
C GLU A 253 7.71 19.53 2.79
N ALA A 254 6.43 19.53 3.15
CA ALA A 254 5.51 18.47 2.75
C ALA A 254 5.43 18.36 1.23
N VAL A 255 5.21 19.48 0.54
CA VAL A 255 5.18 19.53 -0.94
C VAL A 255 6.51 19.09 -1.55
N THR A 256 7.64 19.48 -0.98
CA THR A 256 8.97 19.04 -1.44
C THR A 256 9.11 17.51 -1.33
N GLY A 257 8.72 16.93 -0.19
CA GLY A 257 8.71 15.48 0.01
C GLY A 257 7.80 14.75 -0.96
N PHE A 258 6.56 15.22 -1.13
CA PHE A 258 5.62 14.59 -2.07
C PHE A 258 6.10 14.68 -3.52
N ARG A 259 6.64 15.83 -3.96
CA ARG A 259 7.23 15.94 -5.31
C ARG A 259 8.38 14.96 -5.51
N ARG A 260 9.20 14.72 -4.49
CA ARG A 260 10.27 13.71 -4.57
C ARG A 260 9.70 12.29 -4.66
N ALA A 261 8.65 11.98 -3.90
CA ALA A 261 7.96 10.69 -4.01
C ALA A 261 7.38 10.47 -5.42
N VAL A 262 6.73 11.49 -6.00
CA VAL A 262 6.18 11.46 -7.37
C VAL A 262 7.29 11.37 -8.43
N ALA A 263 8.45 11.99 -8.21
CA ALA A 263 9.58 11.87 -9.14
C ALA A 263 10.18 10.46 -9.17
N ILE A 264 10.16 9.74 -8.04
CA ILE A 264 10.65 8.37 -7.92
C ILE A 264 9.62 7.38 -8.49
N ASP A 265 8.35 7.56 -8.15
CA ASP A 265 7.24 6.76 -8.67
C ASP A 265 6.16 7.67 -9.30
N PRO A 266 6.29 8.02 -10.59
CA PRO A 266 5.34 8.88 -11.28
C PRO A 266 3.96 8.27 -11.47
N ALA A 267 3.81 6.95 -11.31
CA ALA A 267 2.54 6.23 -11.46
C ALA A 267 1.84 5.99 -10.11
N GLY A 268 2.50 6.25 -8.98
CA GLY A 268 1.98 6.08 -7.63
C GLY A 268 0.85 7.08 -7.30
N PRO A 269 -0.41 6.62 -7.19
CA PRO A 269 -1.55 7.54 -7.03
C PRO A 269 -1.60 8.19 -5.64
N ASP A 270 -1.17 7.49 -4.59
CA ASP A 270 -1.23 8.01 -3.21
C ASP A 270 -0.33 9.23 -2.99
N ALA A 271 0.90 9.21 -3.52
CA ALA A 271 1.83 10.32 -3.42
C ALA A 271 1.31 11.56 -4.15
N ARG A 272 0.69 11.37 -5.32
CA ARG A 272 0.09 12.44 -6.12
C ARG A 272 -1.16 13.03 -5.48
N ARG A 273 -2.04 12.19 -4.93
CA ARG A 273 -3.19 12.66 -4.13
C ARG A 273 -2.71 13.53 -2.96
N ASN A 274 -1.70 13.09 -2.22
CA ASN A 274 -1.16 13.84 -1.08
C ASN A 274 -0.49 15.15 -1.52
N LEU A 275 0.23 15.14 -2.65
CA LEU A 275 0.76 16.35 -3.28
C LEU A 275 -0.37 17.32 -3.62
N GLY A 276 -1.40 16.87 -4.33
CA GLY A 276 -2.56 17.68 -4.71
C GLY A 276 -3.23 18.32 -3.50
N MET A 277 -3.47 17.54 -2.44
CA MET A 277 -4.04 18.06 -1.19
C MET A 277 -3.15 19.13 -0.54
N ALA A 278 -1.84 18.91 -0.43
CA ALA A 278 -0.91 19.89 0.13
C ALA A 278 -0.80 21.16 -0.73
N LEU A 279 -0.86 21.04 -2.06
CA LEU A 279 -0.88 22.18 -2.97
C LEU A 279 -2.16 23.01 -2.80
N LEU A 280 -3.33 22.35 -2.69
CA LEU A 280 -4.61 23.01 -2.46
C LEU A 280 -4.64 23.75 -1.12
N VAL A 281 -4.16 23.12 -0.04
CA VAL A 281 -4.01 23.79 1.27
C VAL A 281 -3.09 25.01 1.18
N GLY A 282 -2.06 24.95 0.33
CA GLY A 282 -1.15 26.07 0.07
C GLY A 282 -1.64 27.12 -0.91
N GLY A 283 -2.87 27.02 -1.42
CA GLY A 283 -3.41 27.93 -2.41
C GLY A 283 -2.79 27.80 -3.81
N ARG A 284 -2.03 26.74 -4.10
CA ARG A 284 -1.51 26.41 -5.43
C ARG A 284 -2.57 25.61 -6.19
N PHE A 285 -3.69 26.25 -6.51
CA PHE A 285 -4.90 25.55 -6.93
C PHE A 285 -4.77 24.84 -8.27
N GLU A 286 -4.18 25.47 -9.29
CA GLU A 286 -4.11 24.89 -10.63
C GLU A 286 -3.37 23.52 -10.64
N GLU A 287 -2.17 23.47 -10.05
CA GLU A 287 -1.42 22.22 -9.89
C GLU A 287 -2.12 21.29 -8.89
N GLY A 288 -2.66 21.85 -7.80
CA GLY A 288 -3.32 21.09 -6.73
C GLY A 288 -4.51 20.28 -7.22
N TRP A 289 -5.39 20.87 -8.04
CA TRP A 289 -6.52 20.16 -8.61
C TRP A 289 -6.08 19.02 -9.55
N ARG A 290 -5.11 19.29 -10.44
CA ARG A 290 -4.57 18.28 -11.37
C ARG A 290 -3.99 17.07 -10.64
N GLU A 291 -3.18 17.30 -9.60
CA GLU A 291 -2.59 16.21 -8.82
C GLU A 291 -3.63 15.51 -7.94
N TYR A 292 -4.64 16.23 -7.46
CA TYR A 292 -5.72 15.66 -6.65
C TYR A 292 -6.67 14.73 -7.44
N GLU A 293 -6.73 14.84 -8.77
CA GLU A 293 -7.46 13.89 -9.63
C GLU A 293 -6.93 12.45 -9.52
N TRP A 294 -5.68 12.27 -9.10
CA TRP A 294 -5.10 10.94 -8.88
C TRP A 294 -5.76 10.16 -7.74
N ARG A 295 -6.55 10.82 -6.87
CA ARG A 295 -7.38 10.15 -5.84
C ARG A 295 -8.31 9.09 -6.44
N LEU A 296 -8.75 9.28 -7.70
CA LEU A 296 -9.64 8.36 -8.41
C LEU A 296 -8.93 7.05 -8.83
N ARG A 297 -7.61 6.99 -8.68
CA ARG A 297 -6.77 5.80 -8.97
C ARG A 297 -6.22 5.14 -7.70
N CYS A 298 -6.47 5.72 -6.52
CA CYS A 298 -6.09 5.13 -5.25
C CYS A 298 -6.92 3.87 -4.95
N LYS A 299 -6.41 2.99 -4.08
CA LYS A 299 -7.12 1.75 -3.69
C LYS A 299 -8.47 2.04 -3.00
N ASP A 300 -8.53 3.15 -2.27
CA ASP A 300 -9.71 3.68 -1.59
C ASP A 300 -10.50 4.68 -2.46
N ALA A 301 -10.30 4.67 -3.78
CA ALA A 301 -11.05 5.51 -4.69
C ALA A 301 -12.57 5.30 -4.50
N PRO A 302 -13.37 6.37 -4.65
CA PRO A 302 -14.82 6.27 -4.56
C PRO A 302 -15.33 5.28 -5.62
N ALA A 303 -16.35 4.48 -5.30
CA ALA A 303 -16.89 3.47 -6.22
C ALA A 303 -17.28 4.05 -7.59
N GLN A 304 -17.67 5.32 -7.60
CA GLN A 304 -18.04 6.08 -8.80
C GLN A 304 -16.85 6.43 -9.71
N ALA A 305 -15.61 6.25 -9.27
CA ALA A 305 -14.43 6.36 -10.14
C ALA A 305 -14.44 5.30 -11.26
N ALA A 306 -15.15 4.18 -11.06
CA ALA A 306 -15.30 3.10 -12.03
C ALA A 306 -16.60 3.20 -12.87
N MET A 307 -17.24 4.36 -12.93
CA MET A 307 -18.50 4.54 -13.66
C MET A 307 -18.34 4.23 -15.17
N PRO A 308 -19.19 3.39 -15.78
CA PRO A 308 -19.08 2.99 -17.19
C PRO A 308 -19.64 4.04 -18.17
N LYS A 309 -19.67 5.31 -17.76
CA LYS A 309 -20.14 6.45 -18.58
C LYS A 309 -18.98 7.42 -18.80
N PRO A 310 -18.97 8.17 -19.91
CA PRO A 310 -17.93 9.16 -20.13
C PRO A 310 -17.93 10.23 -19.03
N ARG A 311 -16.73 10.53 -18.53
CA ARG A 311 -16.52 11.61 -17.57
C ARG A 311 -16.61 12.96 -18.29
N TRP A 312 -17.40 13.87 -17.75
CA TRP A 312 -17.44 15.25 -18.24
C TRP A 312 -16.12 15.96 -17.94
N THR A 313 -15.58 16.74 -18.88
CA THR A 313 -14.26 17.40 -18.71
C THR A 313 -14.33 18.92 -18.77
N GLY A 314 -15.54 19.48 -18.73
CA GLY A 314 -15.76 20.93 -18.73
C GLY A 314 -16.18 21.52 -20.07
N GLU A 315 -16.23 20.70 -21.13
CA GLU A 315 -16.75 21.11 -22.43
C GLU A 315 -18.25 21.45 -22.35
N PRO A 316 -18.80 22.30 -23.24
CA PRO A 316 -20.25 22.53 -23.30
C PRO A 316 -21.04 21.21 -23.33
N PRO A 317 -21.97 20.99 -22.39
CA PRO A 317 -22.74 19.75 -22.36
C PRO A 317 -23.83 19.67 -23.44
N ASP A 318 -24.21 20.77 -24.07
CA ASP A 318 -25.22 20.85 -25.14
C ASP A 318 -26.57 20.19 -24.77
N GLY A 319 -27.03 20.43 -23.54
CA GLY A 319 -28.29 19.87 -23.03
C GLY A 319 -28.18 18.43 -22.51
N ARG A 320 -27.00 17.79 -22.55
CA ARG A 320 -26.79 16.45 -22.00
C ARG A 320 -27.01 16.42 -20.48
N ARG A 321 -27.51 15.29 -20.01
CA ARG A 321 -27.72 15.00 -18.58
C ARG A 321 -26.40 14.60 -17.95
N ILE A 322 -26.00 15.32 -16.90
CA ILE A 322 -24.75 15.08 -16.16
C ILE A 322 -25.09 14.63 -14.75
N LEU A 323 -24.63 13.44 -14.37
CA LEU A 323 -24.64 13.00 -12.99
C LEU A 323 -23.44 13.61 -12.24
N LEU A 324 -23.70 14.58 -11.37
CA LEU A 324 -22.75 15.03 -10.37
C LEU A 324 -22.93 14.19 -9.12
N HIS A 325 -21.96 13.35 -8.79
CA HIS A 325 -22.09 12.42 -7.66
C HIS A 325 -21.17 12.82 -6.51
N GLY A 326 -21.74 12.87 -5.30
CA GLY A 326 -20.99 13.03 -4.07
C GLY A 326 -20.04 11.85 -3.87
N GLU A 327 -18.82 12.15 -3.45
CA GLU A 327 -17.77 11.14 -3.23
C GLU A 327 -17.64 10.75 -1.76
N GLN A 328 -17.66 11.75 -0.85
CA GLN A 328 -17.42 11.55 0.58
C GLN A 328 -18.67 11.84 1.42
N GLY A 329 -18.46 12.28 2.67
CA GLY A 329 -19.52 12.64 3.61
C GLY A 329 -20.33 13.87 3.20
N LEU A 330 -21.18 14.33 4.12
CA LEU A 330 -22.13 15.41 3.86
C LEU A 330 -21.44 16.74 3.53
N GLY A 331 -20.27 17.00 4.15
CA GLY A 331 -19.53 18.25 4.01
C GLY A 331 -19.13 18.56 2.57
N ASP A 332 -18.55 17.59 1.87
CA ASP A 332 -18.10 17.77 0.49
C ASP A 332 -19.26 18.04 -0.46
N SER A 333 -20.38 17.33 -0.29
CA SER A 333 -21.57 17.58 -1.08
C SER A 333 -22.09 19.01 -0.90
N LEU A 334 -22.08 19.52 0.34
CA LEU A 334 -22.47 20.90 0.66
C LEU A 334 -21.47 21.96 0.18
N GLN A 335 -20.17 21.63 0.19
CA GLN A 335 -19.13 22.52 -0.32
C GLN A 335 -19.20 22.61 -1.84
N PHE A 336 -19.32 21.49 -2.55
CA PHE A 336 -19.22 21.48 -4.01
C PHE A 336 -20.57 21.67 -4.73
N CYS A 337 -21.72 21.60 -4.06
CA CYS A 337 -23.00 21.89 -4.71
C CYS A 337 -23.09 23.34 -5.22
N ARG A 338 -22.28 24.27 -4.70
CA ARG A 338 -22.17 25.66 -5.18
C ARG A 338 -21.80 25.78 -6.67
N TYR A 339 -21.23 24.73 -7.26
CA TYR A 339 -20.87 24.70 -8.68
C TYR A 339 -22.03 24.28 -9.59
N VAL A 340 -23.10 23.70 -9.05
CA VAL A 340 -24.24 23.23 -9.85
C VAL A 340 -24.83 24.32 -10.76
N PRO A 341 -25.06 25.57 -10.28
CA PRO A 341 -25.53 26.63 -11.16
C PRO A 341 -24.58 26.93 -12.32
N LEU A 342 -23.27 26.79 -12.13
CA LEU A 342 -22.27 27.03 -13.17
C LEU A 342 -22.28 25.93 -14.24
N VAL A 343 -22.57 24.69 -13.84
CA VAL A 343 -22.77 23.56 -14.78
C VAL A 343 -24.04 23.78 -15.59
N ALA A 344 -25.14 24.16 -14.93
CA ALA A 344 -26.40 24.47 -15.60
C ALA A 344 -26.27 25.65 -16.57
N ALA A 345 -25.55 26.70 -16.18
CA ALA A 345 -25.28 27.86 -17.04
C ALA A 345 -24.44 27.51 -18.29
N ARG A 346 -23.68 26.41 -18.26
CA ARG A 346 -22.98 25.87 -19.44
C ARG A 346 -23.88 25.03 -20.35
N GLY A 347 -25.16 24.83 -19.99
CA GLY A 347 -26.11 24.02 -20.74
C GLY A 347 -26.21 22.57 -20.26
N GLY A 348 -25.66 22.24 -19.09
CA GLY A 348 -25.79 20.91 -18.48
C GLY A 348 -27.13 20.70 -17.78
N ARG A 349 -27.77 19.55 -18.00
CA ARG A 349 -28.94 19.10 -17.24
C ARG A 349 -28.48 18.31 -16.01
N VAL A 350 -28.45 18.94 -14.83
CA VAL A 350 -27.75 18.38 -13.67
C VAL A 350 -28.64 17.42 -12.86
N ILE A 351 -28.20 16.16 -12.77
CA ILE A 351 -28.69 15.18 -11.81
C ILE A 351 -27.69 15.13 -10.65
N LEU A 352 -28.15 15.40 -9.43
CA LEU A 352 -27.29 15.46 -8.25
C LEU A 352 -27.46 14.19 -7.40
N GLY A 353 -26.43 13.34 -7.39
CA GLY A 353 -26.40 12.10 -6.61
C GLY A 353 -25.73 12.33 -5.26
N VAL A 354 -26.50 12.30 -4.17
CA VAL A 354 -26.03 12.67 -2.82
C VAL A 354 -26.58 11.73 -1.74
N PRO A 355 -25.97 11.70 -0.53
CA PRO A 355 -26.53 10.99 0.61
C PRO A 355 -27.99 11.40 0.90
N ALA A 356 -28.83 10.43 1.28
CA ALA A 356 -30.26 10.65 1.52
C ALA A 356 -30.59 11.84 2.46
N PRO A 357 -29.84 12.11 3.54
CA PRO A 357 -30.09 13.28 4.39
C PRO A 357 -30.01 14.64 3.66
N LEU A 358 -29.24 14.74 2.58
CA LEU A 358 -29.09 15.99 1.82
C LEU A 358 -30.13 16.17 0.73
N LYS A 359 -30.89 15.12 0.38
CA LYS A 359 -31.81 15.15 -0.76
C LYS A 359 -32.80 16.31 -0.68
N ARG A 360 -33.36 16.55 0.51
CA ARG A 360 -34.39 17.59 0.74
C ARG A 360 -33.82 19.00 0.57
N VAL A 361 -32.72 19.30 1.24
CA VAL A 361 -32.12 20.65 1.20
C VAL A 361 -31.52 20.98 -0.17
N LEU A 362 -31.00 19.97 -0.88
CA LEU A 362 -30.40 20.17 -2.21
C LEU A 362 -31.43 20.18 -3.36
N ALA A 363 -32.69 19.80 -3.12
CA ALA A 363 -33.73 19.84 -4.14
C ALA A 363 -34.09 21.27 -4.58
N GLY A 364 -33.91 22.26 -3.69
CA GLY A 364 -34.14 23.66 -4.00
C GLY A 364 -32.93 24.39 -4.62
N LEU A 365 -31.82 23.68 -4.88
CA LEU A 365 -30.60 24.30 -5.42
C LEU A 365 -30.81 24.70 -6.89
N PRO A 366 -30.59 25.98 -7.27
CA PRO A 366 -30.74 26.41 -8.65
C PRO A 366 -29.86 25.61 -9.61
N GLY A 367 -30.43 25.21 -10.76
CA GLY A 367 -29.73 24.43 -11.79
C GLY A 367 -29.80 22.91 -11.59
N VAL A 368 -30.33 22.42 -10.48
CA VAL A 368 -30.62 20.99 -10.30
C VAL A 368 -31.90 20.62 -11.04
N GLU A 369 -31.84 19.61 -11.89
CA GLU A 369 -33.02 18.99 -12.50
C GLU A 369 -33.62 17.92 -11.59
N ARG A 370 -32.78 17.09 -10.99
CA ARG A 370 -33.21 15.99 -10.12
C ARG A 370 -32.17 15.69 -9.07
N VAL A 371 -32.61 15.50 -7.82
CA VAL A 371 -31.76 14.97 -6.75
C VAL A 371 -32.08 13.50 -6.52
N VAL A 372 -31.05 12.66 -6.48
CA VAL A 372 -31.16 11.22 -6.26
C VAL A 372 -30.28 10.78 -5.10
N SER A 373 -30.70 9.71 -4.44
CA SER A 373 -29.97 9.08 -3.35
C SER A 373 -30.00 7.56 -3.57
N GLY A 374 -28.84 6.91 -3.50
CA GLY A 374 -28.70 5.49 -3.81
C GLY A 374 -28.30 5.23 -5.26
N GLN A 375 -28.53 4.01 -5.74
CA GLN A 375 -28.17 3.60 -7.10
C GLN A 375 -29.08 4.27 -8.13
N LEU A 376 -28.46 4.78 -9.19
CA LEU A 376 -29.13 5.33 -10.37
C LEU A 376 -28.82 4.43 -11.56
N GLY A 377 -29.78 4.23 -12.46
CA GLY A 377 -29.55 3.50 -13.70
C GLY A 377 -28.63 4.30 -14.61
N THR A 378 -27.73 3.63 -15.34
CA THR A 378 -26.83 4.33 -16.27
C THR A 378 -27.58 5.00 -17.43
N ASP A 379 -28.81 4.61 -17.73
CA ASP A 379 -29.62 5.21 -18.80
C ASP A 379 -30.23 6.57 -18.41
N ASP A 380 -30.17 6.92 -17.13
CA ASP A 380 -30.71 8.18 -16.61
C ASP A 380 -29.82 9.40 -16.94
N PHE A 381 -28.59 9.18 -17.41
CA PHE A 381 -27.62 10.24 -17.69
C PHE A 381 -26.64 9.89 -18.82
N ASP A 382 -26.06 10.93 -19.40
CA ASP A 382 -25.17 10.84 -20.56
C ASP A 382 -23.70 10.95 -20.13
N LEU A 383 -23.42 11.83 -19.17
CA LEU A 383 -22.09 12.11 -18.61
C LEU A 383 -22.11 11.99 -17.09
N HIS A 384 -20.94 11.80 -16.47
CA HIS A 384 -20.81 11.91 -15.02
C HIS A 384 -19.59 12.71 -14.58
N LEU A 385 -19.60 13.20 -13.35
CA LEU A 385 -18.44 13.82 -12.72
C LEU A 385 -18.49 13.65 -11.19
N PRO A 386 -17.40 13.19 -10.56
CA PRO A 386 -17.24 13.26 -9.12
C PRO A 386 -17.20 14.73 -8.66
N MET A 387 -18.02 15.11 -7.69
CA MET A 387 -18.21 16.53 -7.31
C MET A 387 -16.91 17.26 -6.95
N LEU A 388 -15.91 16.58 -6.37
CA LEU A 388 -14.66 17.26 -6.00
C LEU A 388 -13.82 17.61 -7.23
N SER A 389 -14.08 16.97 -8.38
CA SER A 389 -13.44 17.28 -9.67
C SER A 389 -13.97 18.57 -10.31
N LEU A 390 -15.06 19.15 -9.77
CA LEU A 390 -15.57 20.45 -10.24
C LEU A 390 -14.52 21.56 -10.02
N GLY A 391 -13.67 21.44 -8.99
CA GLY A 391 -12.57 22.38 -8.79
C GLY A 391 -11.59 22.41 -9.97
N GLU A 392 -11.27 21.24 -10.53
CA GLU A 392 -10.40 21.10 -11.69
C GLU A 392 -11.07 21.62 -12.97
N VAL A 393 -12.31 21.16 -13.23
CA VAL A 393 -13.09 21.52 -14.42
C VAL A 393 -13.33 23.04 -14.54
N PHE A 394 -13.55 23.72 -13.42
CA PHE A 394 -13.75 25.17 -13.40
C PHE A 394 -12.44 25.96 -13.20
N GLY A 395 -11.30 25.28 -13.07
CA GLY A 395 -10.00 25.92 -12.83
C GLY A 395 -10.00 26.75 -11.55
N THR A 396 -10.72 26.32 -10.52
CA THR A 396 -11.04 27.11 -9.34
C THR A 396 -9.77 27.64 -8.65
N GLN A 397 -9.68 28.95 -8.54
CA GLN A 397 -8.72 29.68 -7.70
C GLN A 397 -9.42 30.23 -6.45
N MET A 398 -8.65 30.80 -5.51
CA MET A 398 -9.18 31.37 -4.26
C MET A 398 -10.32 32.39 -4.52
N ASP A 399 -10.15 33.25 -5.52
CA ASP A 399 -11.06 34.33 -5.88
C ASP A 399 -12.20 33.88 -6.81
N THR A 400 -12.09 32.70 -7.44
CA THR A 400 -13.12 32.17 -8.33
C THR A 400 -13.99 31.09 -7.68
N ILE A 401 -13.79 30.78 -6.39
CA ILE A 401 -14.70 29.92 -5.63
C ILE A 401 -16.11 30.54 -5.72
N PRO A 402 -17.14 29.78 -6.13
CA PRO A 402 -18.50 30.30 -6.16
C PRO A 402 -18.94 30.77 -4.76
N HIS A 403 -19.06 32.09 -4.59
CA HIS A 403 -19.24 32.73 -3.29
C HIS A 403 -20.59 33.45 -3.15
N ARG A 404 -21.47 33.34 -4.16
CA ARG A 404 -22.82 33.92 -4.08
C ARG A 404 -23.65 33.14 -3.06
N VAL A 405 -23.78 33.71 -1.87
CA VAL A 405 -24.54 33.16 -0.74
C VAL A 405 -25.80 34.00 -0.46
N PRO A 406 -26.91 33.39 0.02
CA PRO A 406 -27.09 31.95 0.19
C PRO A 406 -27.34 31.25 -1.16
N TYR A 407 -26.70 30.09 -1.36
CA TYR A 407 -27.00 29.19 -2.49
C TYR A 407 -27.89 28.00 -2.08
N LEU A 408 -28.16 27.86 -0.78
CA LEU A 408 -29.14 26.93 -0.22
C LEU A 408 -30.10 27.71 0.68
N SER A 409 -31.37 27.34 0.63
CA SER A 409 -32.42 27.96 1.44
C SER A 409 -33.15 26.89 2.24
N ALA A 410 -33.42 27.18 3.51
CA ALA A 410 -34.31 26.35 4.31
C ALA A 410 -35.77 26.60 3.88
N GLU A 411 -36.60 25.57 3.99
CA GLU A 411 -38.03 25.70 3.69
C GLU A 411 -38.71 26.65 4.70
N PRO A 412 -39.43 27.69 4.23
CA PRO A 412 -40.02 28.70 5.11
C PRO A 412 -40.87 28.10 6.25
N ASP A 413 -41.68 27.08 5.95
CA ASP A 413 -42.54 26.42 6.93
C ASP A 413 -41.75 25.69 8.03
N LEU A 414 -40.62 25.08 7.67
CA LEU A 414 -39.73 24.46 8.64
C LEU A 414 -39.01 25.50 9.48
N VAL A 415 -38.58 26.61 8.87
CA VAL A 415 -37.96 27.72 9.60
C VAL A 415 -38.94 28.27 10.63
N ALA A 416 -40.20 28.52 10.25
CA ALA A 416 -41.24 28.98 11.18
C ALA A 416 -41.48 27.97 12.31
N ARG A 417 -41.69 26.69 11.96
CA ARG A 417 -41.95 25.63 12.95
C ARG A 417 -40.82 25.44 13.94
N TRP A 418 -39.57 25.38 13.47
CA TRP A 418 -38.41 25.23 14.34
C TRP A 418 -38.10 26.51 15.09
N GLY A 419 -38.34 27.68 14.49
CA GLY A 419 -38.23 28.97 15.16
C GLY A 419 -39.07 29.03 16.42
N GLU A 420 -40.36 28.65 16.35
CA GLU A 420 -41.23 28.59 17.54
C GLU A 420 -40.73 27.59 18.59
N ARG A 421 -40.26 26.42 18.16
CA ARG A 421 -39.75 25.39 19.09
C ARG A 421 -38.44 25.78 19.77
N LEU A 422 -37.55 26.49 19.07
CA LEU A 422 -36.24 26.89 19.56
C LEU A 422 -36.27 28.17 20.40
N LYS A 423 -37.31 29.01 20.28
CA LYS A 423 -37.54 30.15 21.18
C LYS A 423 -37.73 29.74 22.64
N GLY A 424 -38.05 28.47 22.91
CA GLY A 424 -38.36 27.96 24.25
C GLY A 424 -39.71 28.47 24.76
N PRO A 425 -40.22 27.94 25.89
CA PRO A 425 -41.37 28.54 26.55
C PRO A 425 -41.02 29.98 26.95
N ALA A 426 -41.98 30.90 26.85
CA ALA A 426 -41.82 32.25 27.38
C ALA A 426 -41.34 32.14 28.83
N LYS A 427 -40.30 32.89 29.20
CA LYS A 427 -39.94 33.02 30.62
C LYS A 427 -41.13 33.70 31.28
N ASP A 428 -41.94 32.92 32.00
CA ASP A 428 -42.97 33.46 32.87
C ASP A 428 -42.29 34.42 33.84
N GLY A 429 -42.58 35.72 33.69
CA GLY A 429 -42.07 36.76 34.57
C GLY A 429 -42.68 36.58 35.96
N GLY A 430 -41.86 36.14 36.91
CA GLY A 430 -42.12 36.22 38.34
C GLY A 430 -41.72 37.57 38.91
#